data_AF-A0A7S2T8G8-F1
#
_entry.id   AF-A0A7S2T8G8-F1
#
_cell.length_a   1.000
_cell.length_b   1.000
_cell.length_c   1.000
_cell.angle_alpha   90.00
_cell.angle_beta   90.00
_cell.angle_gamma   90.00
#
_symmetry.space_group_name_H-M   'P 1'
#
loop_
_entity.id
_entity.type
_entity.pdbx_description
1 polymer ?
#
loop_
_entity_poly.entity_id
_entity_poly.type
_entity_poly.pdbx_seq_one_letter_code
_entity_poly.pdbx_strand_id
1 'polypeptide(L)'
;VTLVDNVPSVTLSDTNNAYTEGQGALVLDSGLVVSDPDSANLVEAELKITSGYETGKDVLDPAQDVTKILGSDGVTPAGLTSSFAAGTGTLTISGTATVATYQALLRKCTYQNDAKDASNAQRQVTIKVKDSSSYSTGSILTIAFTAVAQAPVLTGSSTTFKWVEGNAAVNVDDSVAISDEDSTHLSSAEV
;
A
#
# COMPACT_ATOMS: atom_id res chain seq x y z
N VAL A 1 38.52 23.71 10.62
CA VAL A 1 37.76 22.48 10.29
C VAL A 1 36.45 22.93 9.68
N THR A 2 36.24 22.71 8.39
CA THR A 2 34.91 22.88 7.80
C THR A 2 34.13 21.63 8.17
N LEU A 3 32.99 21.80 8.85
CA LEU A 3 32.11 20.67 9.13
C LEU A 3 31.64 20.09 7.78
N VAL A 4 31.83 18.79 7.61
CA VAL A 4 31.28 18.04 6.47
C VAL A 4 29.94 17.50 6.95
N ASP A 5 28.90 17.80 6.20
CA ASP A 5 27.53 17.28 6.36
C ASP A 5 27.54 15.75 6.44
N ASN A 6 26.93 15.19 7.48
CA ASN A 6 26.70 13.78 7.68
C ASN A 6 25.23 13.50 7.37
N VAL A 7 24.99 12.91 6.20
CA VAL A 7 23.63 12.56 5.78
C VAL A 7 22.90 11.77 6.86
N PRO A 8 21.58 11.96 7.00
CA PRO A 8 20.79 11.23 7.97
C PRO A 8 20.81 9.72 7.67
N SER A 9 20.38 8.95 8.65
CA SER A 9 20.25 7.49 8.53
C SER A 9 18.89 7.01 9.01
N VAL A 10 18.41 5.94 8.37
CA VAL A 10 17.18 5.23 8.72
C VAL A 10 17.56 3.78 8.98
N THR A 11 17.36 3.30 10.20
CA THR A 11 17.59 1.90 10.56
C THR A 11 16.26 1.23 10.79
N LEU A 12 16.00 0.16 10.04
CA LEU A 12 14.78 -0.62 10.16
C LEU A 12 14.92 -1.68 11.26
N SER A 13 13.86 -1.89 12.04
CA SER A 13 13.76 -2.97 13.02
C SER A 13 13.04 -4.20 12.48
N ASP A 14 12.17 -3.99 11.49
CA ASP A 14 11.52 -5.04 10.71
C ASP A 14 11.77 -4.80 9.22
N THR A 15 12.17 -5.86 8.52
CA THR A 15 12.45 -5.81 7.08
C THR A 15 11.61 -6.79 6.28
N ASN A 16 10.73 -7.56 6.92
CA ASN A 16 9.89 -8.53 6.24
C ASN A 16 8.52 -8.71 6.92
N ASN A 17 7.51 -8.04 6.38
CA ASN A 17 6.16 -8.06 6.92
C ASN A 17 5.26 -8.92 6.03
N ALA A 18 4.39 -9.74 6.63
CA ALA A 18 3.37 -10.46 5.88
C ALA A 18 2.16 -9.55 5.60
N TYR A 19 1.62 -9.61 4.38
CA TYR A 19 0.36 -8.98 4.04
C TYR A 19 -0.58 -9.93 3.31
N THR A 20 -1.79 -10.10 3.85
CA THR A 20 -2.88 -10.78 3.15
C THR A 20 -3.82 -9.75 2.55
N GLU A 21 -4.21 -9.94 1.30
CA GLU A 21 -5.16 -9.09 0.59
C GLU A 21 -6.39 -8.73 1.45
N GLY A 22 -6.75 -7.44 1.45
CA GLY A 22 -7.92 -6.94 2.18
C GLY A 22 -7.82 -6.96 3.71
N GLN A 23 -6.67 -7.29 4.32
CA GLN A 23 -6.54 -7.32 5.79
C GLN A 23 -6.60 -5.93 6.45
N GLY A 24 -6.62 -4.84 5.67
CA GLY A 24 -6.56 -3.46 6.13
C GLY A 24 -5.12 -2.94 6.29
N ALA A 25 -4.97 -1.80 6.96
CA ALA A 25 -3.70 -1.10 7.06
C ALA A 25 -2.64 -1.88 7.88
N LEU A 26 -1.49 -2.15 7.26
CA LEU A 26 -0.32 -2.78 7.88
C LEU A 26 0.71 -1.70 8.23
N VAL A 27 1.14 -1.61 9.50
CA VAL A 27 2.26 -0.74 9.90
C VAL A 27 3.56 -1.27 9.30
N LEU A 28 4.35 -0.39 8.68
CA LEU A 28 5.58 -0.78 7.99
C LEU A 28 6.72 -1.15 8.94
N ASP A 29 7.00 -0.31 9.94
CA ASP A 29 8.05 -0.59 10.93
C ASP A 29 7.84 0.27 12.18
N SER A 30 7.24 -0.31 13.22
CA SER A 30 6.98 0.41 14.48
C SER A 30 8.23 0.69 15.32
N GLY A 31 9.35 0.04 15.03
CA GLY A 31 10.62 0.20 15.75
C GLY A 31 11.67 1.03 15.01
N LEU A 32 11.38 1.47 13.78
CA LEU A 32 12.27 2.27 12.92
C LEU A 32 12.99 3.38 13.69
N VAL A 33 14.30 3.53 13.50
CA VAL A 33 15.11 4.57 14.13
C VAL A 33 15.63 5.53 13.07
N VAL A 34 15.51 6.83 13.34
CA VAL A 34 16.10 7.89 12.51
C VAL A 34 17.18 8.60 13.31
N SER A 35 18.32 8.87 12.70
CA SER A 35 19.38 9.66 13.31
C SER A 35 20.04 10.59 12.31
N ASP A 36 20.54 11.70 12.82
CA ASP A 36 21.35 12.65 12.07
C ASP A 36 22.37 13.27 13.04
N PRO A 37 23.69 13.11 12.80
CA PRO A 37 24.72 13.56 13.74
C PRO A 37 24.88 15.08 13.85
N ASP A 38 24.52 15.86 12.83
CA ASP A 38 24.79 17.30 12.78
C ASP A 38 23.54 18.16 12.55
N SER A 39 22.43 17.56 12.13
CA SER A 39 21.16 18.23 11.91
C SER A 39 20.09 17.77 12.92
N ALA A 40 19.65 18.70 13.78
CA ALA A 40 18.56 18.42 14.71
C ALA A 40 17.18 18.28 14.02
N ASN A 41 17.07 18.76 12.76
CA ASN A 41 15.84 18.79 11.99
C ASN A 41 16.02 18.16 10.61
N LEU A 42 14.95 17.55 10.12
CA LEU A 42 14.79 17.05 8.77
C LEU A 42 13.75 17.89 8.04
N VAL A 43 13.75 17.85 6.71
CA VAL A 43 12.84 18.63 5.86
C VAL A 43 11.94 17.76 4.99
N GLU A 44 12.28 16.48 4.83
CA GLU A 44 11.48 15.55 4.04
C GLU A 44 11.68 14.09 4.44
N ALA A 45 10.66 13.26 4.22
CA ALA A 45 10.79 11.81 4.11
C ALA A 45 10.09 11.30 2.85
N GLU A 46 10.68 10.30 2.20
CA GLU A 46 10.12 9.62 1.03
C GLU A 46 10.01 8.12 1.33
N LEU A 47 8.81 7.58 1.17
CA LEU A 47 8.56 6.15 1.15
C LEU A 47 8.08 5.79 -0.25
N LYS A 48 8.72 4.81 -0.90
CA LYS A 48 8.37 4.42 -2.27
C LYS A 48 8.27 2.92 -2.39
N ILE A 49 7.18 2.44 -2.99
CA ILE A 49 7.08 1.04 -3.42
C ILE A 49 7.93 0.89 -4.68
N THR A 50 9.16 0.40 -4.53
CA THR A 50 10.17 0.33 -5.59
C THR A 50 10.08 -0.94 -6.43
N SER A 51 9.46 -1.99 -5.90
CA SER A 51 9.20 -3.24 -6.61
C SER A 51 7.82 -3.78 -6.25
N GLY A 52 7.16 -4.41 -7.23
CA GLY A 52 5.84 -5.01 -7.07
C GLY A 52 4.68 -4.02 -7.05
N TYR A 53 4.91 -2.70 -7.20
CA TYR A 53 3.85 -1.70 -7.13
C TYR A 53 2.73 -1.95 -8.15
N GLU A 54 1.51 -2.08 -7.67
CA GLU A 54 0.29 -2.14 -8.48
C GLU A 54 -0.47 -0.81 -8.38
N THR A 55 -0.34 -0.01 -9.44
CA THR A 55 -0.99 1.31 -9.57
C THR A 55 -2.49 1.22 -9.30
N GLY A 56 -2.98 2.06 -8.39
CA GLY A 56 -4.40 2.12 -8.01
C GLY A 56 -4.86 1.03 -7.04
N LYS A 57 -4.02 0.04 -6.73
CA LYS A 57 -4.29 -1.01 -5.74
C LYS A 57 -3.50 -0.79 -4.45
N ASP A 58 -2.22 -0.51 -4.60
CA ASP A 58 -1.31 -0.26 -3.48
C ASP A 58 -1.34 1.21 -3.06
N VAL A 59 -1.46 1.45 -1.76
CA VAL A 59 -1.36 2.79 -1.16
C VAL A 59 -0.44 2.77 0.07
N LEU A 60 0.35 3.84 0.22
CA LEU A 60 1.11 4.11 1.44
C LEU A 60 0.43 5.24 2.21
N ASP A 61 0.17 5.02 3.49
CA ASP A 61 -0.57 5.90 4.39
C ASP A 61 -1.90 6.41 3.78
N PRO A 62 -2.93 5.56 3.63
CA PRO A 62 -4.19 5.94 2.98
C PRO A 62 -4.87 7.18 3.58
N ALA A 63 -4.60 7.46 4.87
CA ALA A 63 -5.13 8.64 5.54
C ALA A 63 -4.57 9.96 4.99
N GLN A 64 -3.34 9.95 4.46
CA GLN A 64 -2.62 11.11 3.92
C GLN A 64 -2.66 12.32 4.86
N ASP A 65 -2.61 12.05 6.15
CA ASP A 65 -2.87 13.05 7.18
C ASP A 65 -1.90 12.85 8.33
N VAL A 66 -0.82 13.63 8.32
CA VAL A 66 0.21 13.63 9.38
C VAL A 66 -0.37 13.80 10.79
N THR A 67 -1.55 14.42 10.92
CA THR A 67 -2.22 14.58 12.22
C THR A 67 -2.83 13.27 12.73
N LYS A 68 -3.33 12.43 11.80
CA LYS A 68 -3.82 11.08 12.10
C LYS A 68 -2.68 10.10 12.33
N ILE A 69 -1.52 10.33 11.70
CA ILE A 69 -0.32 9.56 11.97
C ILE A 69 0.15 9.83 13.41
N LEU A 70 0.44 11.07 13.81
CA LEU A 70 0.99 11.34 15.15
C LEU A 70 -0.01 11.16 16.30
N GLY A 71 -1.31 11.34 16.06
CA GLY A 71 -2.35 11.24 17.09
C GLY A 71 -2.73 12.60 17.66
N SER A 72 -3.77 12.60 18.49
CA SER A 72 -4.43 13.80 19.05
C SER A 72 -3.73 14.39 20.29
N ASP A 73 -2.47 14.03 20.55
CA ASP A 73 -1.65 14.64 21.61
C ASP A 73 -1.19 16.08 21.27
N GLY A 74 -1.63 16.62 20.13
CA GLY A 74 -1.66 18.05 19.86
C GLY A 74 -0.32 18.66 19.47
N VAL A 75 0.71 17.83 19.29
CA VAL A 75 1.98 18.25 18.69
C VAL A 75 1.97 17.83 17.22
N THR A 76 1.05 18.39 16.45
CA THR A 76 1.32 18.57 15.03
C THR A 76 2.53 19.48 14.93
N PRO A 77 3.65 19.05 14.33
CA PRO A 77 4.70 19.98 13.98
C PRO A 77 4.09 20.87 12.91
N ALA A 78 3.79 22.12 13.28
CA ALA A 78 3.16 23.07 12.38
C ALA A 78 3.93 23.07 11.04
N GLY A 79 3.24 22.78 9.94
CA GLY A 79 3.82 22.83 8.60
C GLY A 79 4.30 21.51 8.00
N LEU A 80 4.10 20.35 8.64
CA LEU A 80 4.25 19.06 7.95
C LEU A 80 3.03 18.74 7.07
N THR A 81 3.28 18.19 5.88
CA THR A 81 2.26 17.66 4.97
C THR A 81 2.66 16.28 4.48
N SER A 82 1.67 15.45 4.11
CA SER A 82 1.86 14.13 3.51
C SER A 82 1.09 14.03 2.20
N SER A 83 1.69 13.45 1.17
CA SER A 83 1.04 13.25 -0.13
C SER A 83 1.54 11.99 -0.83
N PHE A 84 0.63 11.14 -1.29
CA PHE A 84 0.92 9.94 -2.06
C PHE A 84 0.64 10.15 -3.54
N ALA A 85 1.69 10.06 -4.34
CA ALA A 85 1.63 10.06 -5.78
C ALA A 85 1.32 8.64 -6.29
N ALA A 86 0.02 8.34 -6.48
CA ALA A 86 -0.44 7.04 -6.98
C ALA A 86 0.13 6.66 -8.36
N GLY A 87 0.61 7.63 -9.16
CA GLY A 87 1.28 7.33 -10.43
C GLY A 87 2.66 6.67 -10.25
N THR A 88 3.33 6.89 -9.11
CA THR A 88 4.70 6.42 -8.86
C THR A 88 4.85 5.56 -7.61
N GLY A 89 3.78 5.37 -6.83
CA GLY A 89 3.82 4.63 -5.57
C GLY A 89 4.67 5.32 -4.50
N THR A 90 4.72 6.66 -4.51
CA THR A 90 5.59 7.45 -3.63
C THR A 90 4.78 8.27 -2.64
N LEU A 91 4.97 8.03 -1.35
CA LEU A 91 4.53 8.91 -0.26
C LEU A 91 5.65 9.89 0.08
N THR A 92 5.34 11.17 0.02
CA THR A 92 6.24 12.26 0.44
C THR A 92 5.68 12.94 1.67
N ILE A 93 6.50 13.08 2.71
CA ILE A 93 6.20 13.85 3.92
C ILE A 93 7.15 15.05 3.97
N SER A 94 6.64 16.26 3.74
CA SER A 94 7.46 17.48 3.61
C SER A 94 7.23 18.44 4.77
N GLY A 95 8.29 19.20 5.11
CA GLY A 95 8.27 20.30 6.06
C GLY A 95 9.36 20.14 7.14
N THR A 96 9.81 21.24 7.73
CA THR A 96 10.90 21.18 8.71
C THR A 96 10.40 20.71 10.07
N ALA A 97 10.95 19.61 10.58
CA ALA A 97 10.65 19.09 11.90
C ALA A 97 11.83 18.34 12.51
N THR A 98 11.77 18.08 13.82
CA THR A 98 12.87 17.39 14.52
C THR A 98 13.04 15.95 14.03
N VAL A 99 14.25 15.39 14.16
CA VAL A 99 14.51 13.97 13.88
C VAL A 99 13.55 13.05 14.65
N ALA A 100 13.28 13.35 15.93
CA ALA A 100 12.37 12.58 16.77
C ALA A 100 10.92 12.61 16.24
N THR A 101 10.48 13.74 15.71
CA THR A 101 9.18 13.89 15.08
C THR A 101 9.05 13.03 13.83
N TYR A 102 10.04 13.10 12.92
CA TYR A 102 10.06 12.26 11.73
C TYR A 102 10.10 10.77 12.08
N GLN A 103 10.88 10.38 13.09
CA GLN A 103 10.88 9.01 13.59
C GLN A 103 9.49 8.58 14.08
N ALA A 104 8.80 9.40 14.86
CA ALA A 104 7.45 9.09 15.36
C ALA A 104 6.41 8.97 14.24
N LEU A 105 6.51 9.80 13.20
CA LEU A 105 5.68 9.70 11.99
C LEU A 105 5.93 8.39 11.23
N LEU A 106 7.20 8.14 10.88
CA LEU A 106 7.59 6.99 10.05
C LEU A 106 7.25 5.66 10.71
N ARG A 107 7.29 5.58 12.05
CA ARG A 107 6.88 4.40 12.83
C ARG A 107 5.41 4.04 12.70
N LYS A 108 4.59 4.94 12.15
CA LYS A 108 3.15 4.78 12.02
C LYS A 108 2.69 4.82 10.56
N CYS A 109 3.60 4.99 9.61
CA CYS A 109 3.28 4.85 8.20
C CYS A 109 2.81 3.42 7.91
N THR A 110 1.77 3.31 7.09
CA THR A 110 1.13 2.04 6.77
C THR A 110 1.17 1.74 5.28
N TYR A 111 1.04 0.47 4.93
CA TYR A 111 0.71 -0.01 3.60
C TYR A 111 -0.70 -0.60 3.61
N GLN A 112 -1.44 -0.41 2.53
CA GLN A 112 -2.74 -1.03 2.32
C GLN A 112 -2.92 -1.40 0.85
N ASN A 113 -3.64 -2.50 0.64
CA ASN A 113 -4.18 -2.94 -0.64
C ASN A 113 -5.54 -3.59 -0.38
N ASP A 114 -6.59 -2.96 -0.92
CA ASP A 114 -7.99 -3.39 -0.82
C ASP A 114 -8.52 -3.94 -2.15
N ALA A 115 -7.65 -4.10 -3.15
CA ALA A 115 -8.02 -4.66 -4.43
C ALA A 115 -8.22 -6.17 -4.30
N LYS A 116 -9.27 -6.67 -4.95
CA LYS A 116 -9.66 -8.09 -4.88
C LYS A 116 -8.97 -8.98 -5.92
N ASP A 117 -8.14 -8.37 -6.76
CA ASP A 117 -7.46 -8.98 -7.89
C ASP A 117 -5.95 -8.71 -7.78
N ALA A 118 -5.44 -8.58 -6.55
CA ALA A 118 -4.04 -8.23 -6.30
C ALA A 118 -3.11 -9.39 -6.70
N SER A 119 -1.94 -9.06 -7.24
CA SER A 119 -0.93 -10.06 -7.55
C SER A 119 -0.23 -10.59 -6.29
N ASN A 120 0.19 -11.85 -6.33
CA ASN A 120 1.05 -12.47 -5.31
C ASN A 120 2.51 -11.95 -5.32
N ALA A 121 2.82 -10.88 -6.07
CA ALA A 121 4.17 -10.33 -6.11
C ALA A 121 4.52 -9.66 -4.76
N GLN A 122 5.71 -9.92 -4.23
CA GLN A 122 6.19 -9.17 -3.06
C GLN A 122 6.28 -7.67 -3.35
N ARG A 123 6.06 -6.83 -2.34
CA ARG A 123 6.34 -5.39 -2.43
C ARG A 123 7.66 -5.08 -1.76
N GLN A 124 8.46 -4.20 -2.36
CA GLN A 124 9.61 -3.61 -1.68
C GLN A 124 9.33 -2.13 -1.46
N VAL A 125 9.44 -1.68 -0.20
CA VAL A 125 9.29 -0.27 0.15
C VAL A 125 10.65 0.26 0.54
N THR A 126 11.10 1.30 -0.16
CA THR A 126 12.32 2.04 0.17
C THR A 126 11.95 3.29 0.95
N ILE A 127 12.61 3.49 2.09
CA ILE A 127 12.42 4.63 2.99
C ILE A 127 13.72 5.43 3.04
N LYS A 128 13.63 6.74 2.83
CA LYS A 128 14.73 7.68 3.02
C LYS A 128 14.23 8.98 3.62
N VAL A 129 15.10 9.69 4.32
CA VAL A 129 14.81 11.01 4.90
C VAL A 129 15.82 12.03 4.39
N LYS A 130 15.47 13.31 4.48
CA LYS A 130 16.31 14.42 4.00
C LYS A 130 16.51 15.45 5.10
N ASP A 131 17.74 15.84 5.34
CA ASP A 131 18.07 17.04 6.10
C ASP A 131 17.99 18.30 5.18
N SER A 132 18.54 19.44 5.59
CA SER A 132 18.56 20.65 4.75
C SER A 132 19.38 20.55 3.46
N SER A 133 20.25 19.53 3.36
CA SER A 133 21.28 19.33 2.37
C SER A 133 20.96 18.13 1.46
N SER A 134 20.84 16.93 2.04
CA SER A 134 21.00 15.64 1.39
C SER A 134 19.99 14.59 1.90
N TYR A 135 19.70 13.59 1.07
CA TYR A 135 18.95 12.40 1.53
C TYR A 135 19.88 11.37 2.18
N SER A 136 19.32 10.61 3.11
CA SER A 136 19.89 9.34 3.56
C SER A 136 20.02 8.34 2.40
N THR A 137 20.81 7.30 2.62
CA THR A 137 20.67 6.07 1.82
C THR A 137 19.27 5.47 2.05
N GLY A 138 18.71 4.84 1.02
CA GLY A 138 17.40 4.19 1.10
C GLY A 138 17.48 2.85 1.84
N SER A 139 16.68 2.73 2.89
CA SER A 139 16.50 1.48 3.64
C SER A 139 15.30 0.72 3.07
N ILE A 140 15.43 -0.58 2.86
CA ILE A 140 14.43 -1.40 2.16
C ILE A 140 13.78 -2.36 3.15
N LEU A 141 12.45 -2.36 3.17
CA LEU A 141 11.65 -3.42 3.77
C LEU A 141 10.87 -4.17 2.68
N THR A 142 10.57 -5.43 2.94
CA THR A 142 9.78 -6.30 2.05
C THR A 142 8.42 -6.57 2.67
N ILE A 143 7.39 -6.57 1.84
CA ILE A 143 6.05 -7.02 2.18
C ILE A 143 5.81 -8.32 1.42
N ALA A 144 5.78 -9.43 2.14
CA ALA A 144 5.43 -10.75 1.62
C ALA A 144 3.91 -10.81 1.40
N PHE A 145 3.48 -10.59 0.16
CA PHE A 145 2.07 -10.49 -0.21
C PHE A 145 1.46 -11.87 -0.44
N THR A 146 0.25 -12.09 0.07
CA THR A 146 -0.61 -13.26 -0.17
C THR A 146 -1.95 -12.79 -0.71
N ALA A 147 -2.18 -13.01 -2.00
CA ALA A 147 -3.45 -12.75 -2.66
C ALA A 147 -4.50 -13.80 -2.25
N VAL A 148 -5.77 -13.40 -2.24
CA VAL A 148 -6.90 -14.22 -1.84
C VAL A 148 -7.78 -14.50 -3.04
N ALA A 149 -7.75 -15.74 -3.53
CA ALA A 149 -8.59 -16.15 -4.64
C ALA A 149 -10.08 -16.05 -4.31
N GLN A 150 -10.82 -15.36 -5.16
CA GLN A 150 -12.26 -15.28 -5.20
C GLN A 150 -12.83 -16.43 -6.03
N ALA A 151 -14.04 -16.85 -5.68
CA ALA A 151 -14.75 -17.85 -6.45
C ALA A 151 -15.45 -17.19 -7.67
N PRO A 152 -15.56 -17.89 -8.81
CA PRO A 152 -16.41 -17.44 -9.90
C PRO A 152 -17.85 -17.27 -9.44
N VAL A 153 -18.50 -16.20 -9.90
CA VAL A 153 -19.89 -15.86 -9.61
C VAL A 153 -20.74 -16.06 -10.85
N LEU A 154 -21.83 -16.82 -10.69
CA LEU A 154 -22.92 -16.95 -11.66
C LEU A 154 -24.03 -15.94 -11.33
N THR A 155 -24.47 -15.19 -12.34
CA THR A 155 -25.57 -14.23 -12.21
C THR A 155 -26.56 -14.37 -13.38
N GLY A 156 -27.73 -13.75 -13.26
CA GLY A 156 -28.68 -13.63 -14.37
C GLY A 156 -29.47 -14.90 -14.69
N SER A 157 -29.34 -15.99 -13.92
CA SER A 157 -30.09 -17.20 -14.23
C SER A 157 -31.59 -17.07 -13.96
N SER A 158 -32.41 -17.44 -14.95
CA SER A 158 -33.85 -17.61 -14.83
C SER A 158 -34.18 -18.91 -14.10
N THR A 159 -34.93 -18.83 -13.01
CA THR A 159 -35.43 -20.03 -12.30
C THR A 159 -36.66 -20.65 -12.96
N THR A 160 -37.14 -20.07 -14.06
CA THR A 160 -38.33 -20.54 -14.78
C THR A 160 -38.03 -20.78 -16.24
N PHE A 161 -37.95 -22.06 -16.60
CA PHE A 161 -37.90 -22.50 -17.99
C PHE A 161 -39.23 -23.18 -18.35
N LYS A 162 -39.83 -22.81 -19.49
CA LYS A 162 -41.04 -23.45 -20.01
C LYS A 162 -40.77 -23.95 -21.42
N TRP A 163 -40.90 -25.26 -21.60
CA TRP A 163 -40.86 -25.90 -22.90
C TRP A 163 -42.18 -26.62 -23.18
N VAL A 164 -42.63 -26.59 -24.43
CA VAL A 164 -43.87 -27.23 -24.88
C VAL A 164 -43.51 -28.34 -25.85
N GLU A 165 -44.11 -29.51 -25.65
CA GLU A 165 -43.91 -30.68 -26.50
C GLU A 165 -44.20 -30.39 -27.98
N GLY A 166 -43.27 -30.78 -28.86
CA GLY A 166 -43.36 -30.56 -30.29
C GLY A 166 -42.68 -29.27 -30.80
N ASN A 167 -42.18 -28.41 -29.90
CA ASN A 167 -41.39 -27.24 -30.30
C ASN A 167 -39.94 -27.59 -30.63
N ALA A 168 -39.29 -26.70 -31.40
CA ALA A 168 -37.85 -26.76 -31.64
C ALA A 168 -37.05 -26.60 -30.34
N ALA A 169 -35.77 -26.99 -30.38
CA ALA A 169 -34.84 -26.74 -29.29
C ALA A 169 -34.74 -25.23 -29.02
N VAL A 170 -34.75 -24.86 -27.74
CA VAL A 170 -34.58 -23.48 -27.28
C VAL A 170 -33.48 -23.46 -26.22
N ASN A 171 -32.80 -22.32 -26.09
CA ASN A 171 -31.81 -22.14 -25.04
C ASN A 171 -32.51 -22.18 -23.67
N VAL A 172 -31.88 -22.88 -22.72
CA VAL A 172 -32.43 -23.04 -21.36
C VAL A 172 -32.39 -21.71 -20.60
N ASP A 173 -31.33 -20.93 -20.80
CA ASP A 173 -31.13 -19.64 -20.15
C ASP A 173 -30.15 -18.79 -20.98
N ASP A 174 -30.64 -17.68 -21.56
CA ASP A 174 -29.83 -16.74 -22.35
C ASP A 174 -29.26 -15.59 -21.50
N SER A 175 -29.60 -15.55 -20.21
CA SER A 175 -29.24 -14.44 -19.30
C SER A 175 -28.11 -14.79 -18.34
N VAL A 176 -27.61 -16.02 -18.33
CA VAL A 176 -26.49 -16.43 -17.49
C VAL A 176 -25.25 -15.61 -17.84
N ALA A 177 -24.70 -14.94 -16.83
CA ALA A 177 -23.40 -14.29 -16.89
C ALA A 177 -22.48 -14.88 -15.82
N ILE A 178 -21.22 -15.09 -16.17
CA ILE A 178 -20.17 -15.56 -15.26
C ILE A 178 -19.10 -14.48 -15.15
N SER A 179 -18.68 -14.19 -13.94
CA SER A 179 -17.56 -13.29 -13.66
C SER A 179 -16.65 -13.91 -12.59
N ASP A 180 -15.37 -13.62 -12.65
CA ASP A 180 -14.39 -13.97 -11.63
C ASP A 180 -13.48 -12.74 -11.46
N GLU A 181 -13.23 -12.34 -10.21
CA GLU A 181 -12.51 -11.09 -9.92
C GLU A 181 -10.99 -11.27 -10.13
N ASP A 182 -10.45 -12.49 -10.02
CA ASP A 182 -9.02 -12.79 -10.16
C ASP A 182 -8.62 -13.18 -11.59
N SER A 183 -9.55 -13.75 -12.35
CA SER A 183 -9.24 -14.45 -13.59
C SER A 183 -10.27 -14.21 -14.69
N THR A 184 -9.78 -14.04 -15.91
CA THR A 184 -10.62 -14.04 -17.12
C THR A 184 -10.88 -15.44 -17.68
N HIS A 185 -10.29 -16.48 -17.07
CA HIS A 185 -10.36 -17.86 -17.52
C HIS A 185 -10.94 -18.76 -16.43
N LEU A 186 -11.88 -19.63 -16.82
CA LEU A 186 -12.50 -20.64 -15.97
C LEU A 186 -12.08 -22.03 -16.43
N SER A 187 -11.81 -22.94 -15.49
CA SER A 187 -11.30 -24.28 -15.83
C SER A 187 -12.41 -25.28 -16.16
N SER A 188 -13.62 -25.08 -15.65
CA SER A 188 -14.77 -25.95 -15.88
C SER A 188 -16.09 -25.22 -15.60
N ALA A 189 -17.17 -25.71 -16.19
CA ALA A 189 -18.54 -25.39 -15.83
C ALA A 189 -19.38 -26.68 -15.92
N GLU A 190 -20.41 -26.79 -15.10
CA GLU A 190 -21.37 -27.89 -15.10
C GLU A 190 -22.79 -27.32 -15.28
N VAL A 191 -23.66 -28.05 -15.99
CA VAL A 191 -25.05 -27.70 -16.29
C VAL A 191 -25.96 -28.84 -15.84
#